data_AF-A0A3D5BPP8-F1
#
_entry.id   AF-A0A3D5BPP8-F1
#
_cell.length_a   1.000
_cell.length_b   1.000
_cell.length_c   1.000
_cell.angle_alpha   90.00
_cell.angle_beta   90.00
_cell.angle_gamma   90.00
#
_symmetry.space_group_name_H-M   'P 1'
#
loop_
_entity.id
_entity.type
_entity.pdbx_description
1 polymer ?
#
loop_
_entity_poly.entity_id
_entity_poly.type
_entity_poly.pdbx_seq_one_letter_code
_entity_poly.pdbx_strand_id
1 'polypeptide(L)' 'MNPQSLSVRMRNFVLALGTALAFVYLFLPVLTNSVGVLHRMSLYLADNGIDPTRYYYTDVEQVKEGENYLYEVLKQQ' A
#
# COMPACT_ATOMS: atom_id res chain seq x y z
N MET A 1 5.56 -12.49 -28.49
CA MET A 1 5.65 -13.04 -27.11
C MET A 1 7.11 -13.39 -26.82
N ASN A 2 7.69 -12.86 -25.74
CA ASN A 2 9.10 -13.03 -25.40
C ASN A 2 9.45 -14.52 -25.16
N PRO A 3 10.43 -15.14 -25.85
CA PRO A 3 10.72 -16.58 -25.78
C PRO A 3 11.51 -16.97 -24.51
N GLN A 4 11.36 -16.23 -23.41
CA GLN A 4 12.04 -16.54 -22.16
C GLN A 4 11.38 -17.75 -21.48
N SER A 5 12.22 -18.70 -21.07
CA SER A 5 11.78 -19.88 -20.33
C SER A 5 11.08 -19.47 -19.03
N LEU A 6 10.08 -20.27 -18.62
CA LEU A 6 9.28 -20.03 -17.41
C LEU A 6 10.17 -19.83 -16.17
N SER A 7 11.25 -20.60 -16.07
CA SER A 7 12.22 -20.50 -14.98
C SER A 7 12.88 -19.11 -14.91
N VAL A 8 13.30 -18.55 -16.05
CA VAL A 8 13.91 -17.21 -16.10
C VAL A 8 12.90 -16.14 -15.69
N ARG A 9 11.65 -16.27 -16.14
CA ARG A 9 10.57 -15.35 -15.79
C ARG A 9 10.26 -15.38 -14.29
N MET A 10 10.17 -16.58 -13.70
CA MET A 10 9.93 -16.75 -12.26
C MET A 10 11.10 -16.22 -11.44
N ARG A 11 12.35 -16.47 -11.85
CA ARG A 11 13.52 -15.90 -11.18
C ARG A 11 13.47 -14.37 -11.19
N ASN A 12 13.22 -13.77 -12.35
CA ASN A 12 13.15 -12.31 -12.47
C ASN A 12 11.99 -11.74 -11.64
N PHE A 13 10.86 -12.44 -11.60
CA PHE A 13 9.73 -12.06 -10.75
C PHE A 13 10.10 -12.09 -9.26
N VAL A 14 10.70 -13.18 -8.77
CA VAL A 14 11.12 -13.30 -7.37
C VAL A 14 12.17 -12.25 -7.02
N LEU A 15 13.11 -11.97 -7.92
CA LEU A 15 14.12 -10.92 -7.72
C LEU A 15 13.47 -9.53 -7.67
N ALA A 16 12.57 -9.23 -8.60
CA ALA A 16 11.87 -7.94 -8.62
C ALA A 16 11.00 -7.75 -7.38
N LEU A 17 10.21 -8.77 -7.02
CA LEU A 17 9.37 -8.77 -5.82
C LEU A 17 10.22 -8.64 -4.56
N GLY A 18 11.27 -9.44 -4.43
CA GLY A 18 12.19 -9.38 -3.29
C GLY A 18 12.85 -8.01 -3.16
N THR A 19 13.26 -7.40 -4.26
CA THR A 19 13.83 -6.04 -4.27
C THR A 19 12.80 -5.00 -3.85
N ALA A 20 11.57 -5.09 -4.37
CA ALA A 20 10.49 -4.19 -3.98
C ALA A 20 10.16 -4.32 -2.48
N LEU A 21 10.08 -5.55 -1.97
CA LEU A 21 9.84 -5.81 -0.55
C LEU A 21 10.99 -5.27 0.31
N ALA A 22 12.24 -5.52 -0.05
CA ALA A 22 13.40 -4.98 0.67
C ALA A 22 13.40 -3.44 0.65
N PHE A 23 13.05 -2.83 -0.48
CA PHE A 23 12.94 -1.38 -0.57
C PHE A 23 11.87 -0.83 0.37
N VAL A 24 10.67 -1.41 0.36
CA VAL A 24 9.54 -0.92 1.16
C VAL A 24 9.74 -1.17 2.66
N TYR A 25 10.18 -2.37 3.04
CA TYR A 25 10.22 -2.78 4.44
C TYR A 25 11.57 -2.55 5.14
N LEU A 26 12.66 -2.33 4.39
CA LEU A 26 13.98 -2.05 4.98
C LEU A 26 14.44 -0.64 4.63
N PHE A 27 14.52 -0.31 3.34
CA PHE A 27 15.11 0.96 2.93
C PHE A 27 14.28 2.18 3.32
N LEU A 28 12.97 2.18 3.06
CA LEU A 28 12.11 3.31 3.42
C LEU A 28 12.09 3.59 4.94
N PRO A 29 11.96 2.60 5.84
CA PRO A 29 12.06 2.85 7.28
C PRO A 29 13.41 3.43 7.70
N VAL A 30 14.52 2.95 7.12
CA VAL A 30 15.85 3.50 7.40
C VAL A 30 15.92 4.96 6.96
N LEU A 31 15.44 5.29 5.77
CA LEU A 31 15.41 6.66 5.26
C LEU A 31 14.55 7.58 6.15
N THR A 32 13.35 7.13 6.52
CA THR A 32 12.43 7.88 7.41
C THR A 32 13.11 8.21 8.74
N ASN A 33 13.84 7.27 9.33
CA ASN A 33 14.56 7.49 10.59
C ASN A 33 15.85 8.31 10.44
N SER A 34 16.45 8.34 9.24
CA SER A 34 17.69 9.07 8.98
C SER A 34 17.46 10.55 8.65
N VAL A 35 16.24 10.93 8.25
CA VAL A 35 15.88 12.31 7.91
C VAL A 35 15.08 12.93 9.04
N GLY A 36 15.63 13.98 9.67
CA GLY A 36 15.06 14.56 10.89
C GLY A 36 13.59 15.00 10.79
N VAL A 37 13.15 15.53 9.64
CA VAL A 37 11.74 15.93 9.44
C VAL A 37 10.82 14.73 9.35
N LEU A 38 11.22 13.70 8.60
CA LEU A 38 10.45 12.47 8.43
C LEU A 38 10.36 11.68 9.74
N HIS A 39 11.48 11.60 10.47
CA HIS A 39 11.51 10.95 11.77
C HIS A 39 10.59 11.64 12.78
N ARG A 40 10.63 12.98 12.87
CA ARG A 40 9.72 13.75 13.74
C ARG A 40 8.25 13.54 13.38
N MET A 41 7.93 13.51 12.09
CA MET A 41 6.57 13.25 11.63
C MET A 41 6.12 11.83 11.98
N SER A 42 6.99 10.82 11.83
CA SER A 42 6.68 9.45 12.23
C SER A 42 6.40 9.31 13.72
N LEU A 43 7.16 10.01 14.59
CA LEU A 43 6.93 10.04 16.02
C LEU A 43 5.59 10.72 16.34
N TYR A 44 5.31 11.87 15.73
CA TYR A 44 4.04 12.56 15.92
C TYR A 44 2.83 11.70 15.56
N LEU A 45 2.90 10.97 14.44
CA LEU A 45 1.83 10.05 14.03
C LEU A 45 1.64 8.92 15.06
N ALA A 46 2.75 8.32 15.52
CA ALA A 46 2.71 7.26 16.52
C ALA A 46 2.15 7.74 17.87
N ASP A 47 2.57 8.91 18.36
CA ASP A 47 2.13 9.50 19.62
C ASP A 47 0.63 9.84 19.63
N ASN A 48 0.07 10.15 18.46
CA ASN A 48 -1.36 10.41 18.29
C ASN A 48 -2.18 9.15 17.96
N GLY A 49 -1.55 7.96 17.94
CA GLY A 49 -2.22 6.70 17.58
C GLY A 49 -2.69 6.65 16.12
N ILE A 50 -2.13 7.49 15.25
CA ILE A 50 -2.46 7.55 13.83
C ILE A 50 -1.60 6.51 13.13
N ASP A 51 -2.25 5.44 12.67
CA ASP A 51 -1.66 4.42 11.82
C ASP A 51 -2.01 4.67 10.35
N PRO A 52 -1.09 5.22 9.54
CA PRO A 52 -1.35 5.49 8.12
C PRO A 52 -1.71 4.24 7.33
N THR A 53 -1.31 3.05 7.77
CA THR A 53 -1.66 1.79 7.09
C THR A 53 -3.14 1.46 7.19
N ARG A 54 -3.83 1.97 8.23
CA ARG A 54 -5.30 1.90 8.32
C ARG A 54 -5.97 2.85 7.35
N TYR A 55 -5.37 4.01 7.07
CA TYR A 55 -5.97 5.02 6.18
C TYR A 55 -6.02 4.60 4.70
N TYR A 56 -5.22 3.62 4.28
CA TYR A 56 -5.35 3.05 2.93
C TYR A 56 -6.56 2.11 2.77
N TYR A 57 -7.14 1.68 3.89
CA TYR A 57 -8.36 0.87 3.90
C TYR A 57 -9.58 1.64 4.43
N THR A 58 -9.47 2.93 4.79
CA THR A 58 -10.59 3.71 5.38
C THR A 58 -11.66 4.14 4.38
N ASP A 59 -11.51 3.88 3.09
CA ASP A 59 -12.60 4.06 2.14
C ASP A 59 -13.69 2.99 2.28
N VAL A 60 -13.70 2.14 3.32
CA VAL A 60 -14.83 1.22 3.56
C VAL A 60 -16.15 2.00 3.68
N GLU A 61 -16.15 3.18 4.31
CA GLU A 61 -17.38 3.98 4.43
C GLU A 61 -17.78 4.59 3.08
N GLN A 62 -16.83 5.11 2.30
CA GLN A 62 -17.10 5.65 0.96
C GLN A 62 -17.51 4.57 -0.04
N VAL A 63 -16.91 3.37 0.07
CA VAL A 63 -17.30 2.18 -0.70
C VAL A 63 -18.71 1.75 -0.33
N LYS A 64 -19.03 1.69 0.97
CA LYS A 64 -20.36 1.34 1.45
C LYS A 64 -21.43 2.36 1.03
N GLU A 65 -21.08 3.64 1.02
CA GLU A 65 -21.94 4.72 0.52
C GLU A 65 -22.17 4.59 -1.00
N GLY A 66 -21.11 4.29 -1.76
CA GLY A 66 -21.20 4.00 -3.20
C GLY A 66 -22.02 2.75 -3.52
N GLU A 67 -21.86 1.68 -2.74
CA GLU A 67 -22.65 0.44 -2.87
C GLU A 67 -24.13 0.68 -2.58
N ASN A 68 -24.46 1.41 -1.51
CA ASN A 68 -25.83 1.78 -1.18
C ASN A 68 -26.46 2.67 -2.26
N TYR A 69 -25.73 3.66 -2.78
CA TYR A 69 -26.21 4.50 -3.88
C TYR A 69 -26.51 3.66 -5.12
N LEU A 70 -25.62 2.76 -5.51
CA LEU A 70 -25.79 1.90 -6.68
C LEU A 70 -27.00 0.97 -6.51
N TYR A 71 -27.20 0.41 -5.31
CA TYR A 71 -28.34 -0.42 -4.98
C TYR A 71 -29.67 0.33 -5.10
N GLU A 72 -29.75 1.55 -4.58
CA GLU A 72 -30.96 2.38 -4.67
C GLU A 72 -31.29 2.76 -6.12
N VAL A 73 -30.30 3.13 -6.93
CA VAL A 73 -30.50 3.46 -8.35
C VAL A 73 -30.98 2.24 -9.15
N LEU A 74 -30.36 1.07 -8.95
CA LEU A 74 -30.72 -0.16 -9.66
C LEU A 74 -32.10 -0.71 -9.25
N LYS A 75 -32.52 -0.48 -8.01
CA LYS A 75 -33.83 -0.88 -7.50
C LYS A 75 -34.97 0.03 -8.00
N GLN A 76 -34.66 1.23 -8.47
CA GLN A 76 -35.62 2.18 -9.03
C GLN A 76 -35.84 2.03 -10.55
N GLN A 77 -35.18 1.05 -11.20
CA GLN A 77 -35.52 0.57 -12.55
C GLN A 77 -36.50 -0.60 -12.49
#